data_AF-A0A923Q4V7-F1
#
_entry.id   AF-A0A923Q4V7-F1
#
_cell.length_a   1.000
_cell.length_b   1.000
_cell.length_c   1.000
_cell.angle_alpha   90.00
_cell.angle_beta   90.00
_cell.angle_gamma   90.00
#
_symmetry.space_group_name_H-M   'P 1'
#
loop_
_entity.id
_entity.type
_entity.pdbx_description
1 polymer ?
#
loop_
_entity_poly.entity_id
_entity_poly.type
_entity_poly.pdbx_seq_one_letter_code
_entity_poly.pdbx_strand_id
1 'polypeptide(L)' 'MRLLHTSDWHLGRTLHRADLATGQAGFLDGLVQTVRAERVDAVLVA' A
#
# COMPACT_ATOMS: atom_id res chain seq x y z
N MET A 1 -2.40 -11.19 -17.77
CA MET A 1 -1.66 -10.64 -16.61
C MET A 1 -2.53 -9.61 -15.91
N ARG A 2 -2.65 -9.68 -14.59
CA ARG A 2 -3.37 -8.73 -13.73
C ARG A 2 -2.36 -7.84 -13.02
N LEU A 3 -2.49 -6.54 -13.21
CA LEU A 3 -1.64 -5.53 -12.60
C LEU A 3 -2.47 -4.71 -11.60
N LEU A 4 -1.88 -4.39 -10.46
CA LEU A 4 -2.44 -3.43 -9.50
C LEU A 4 -1.53 -2.21 -9.49
N HIS A 5 -2.08 -1.06 -9.85
CA HIS A 5 -1.35 0.21 -9.90
C HIS A 5 -1.78 1.10 -8.73
N THR A 6 -0.81 1.62 -8.00
CA THR A 6 -0.98 2.51 -6.85
C THR A 6 0.19 3.50 -6.81
N SER A 7 0.08 4.58 -6.04
CA SER A 7 1.07 5.63 -5.95
C SER A 7 1.02 6.29 -4.58
N ASP A 8 1.93 7.24 -4.33
CA ASP A 8 1.82 8.21 -3.23
C ASP A 8 1.70 7.60 -1.83
N TRP A 9 2.39 6.49 -1.58
CA TRP A 9 2.34 5.82 -0.27
C TRP A 9 2.88 6.69 0.87
N HIS A 10 3.78 7.62 0.55
CA HIS A 10 4.38 8.57 1.49
C HIS A 10 4.87 7.91 2.80
N LEU A 11 5.47 6.73 2.71
CA LEU A 11 5.90 5.96 3.89
C LEU A 11 6.82 6.78 4.80
N GLY A 12 6.56 6.76 6.10
CA GLY A 12 7.31 7.52 7.10
C GLY A 12 6.94 9.01 7.19
N ARG A 13 5.92 9.47 6.45
CA ARG A 13 5.42 10.84 6.55
C ARG A 13 4.61 11.04 7.81
N THR A 14 4.76 12.21 8.41
CA THR A 14 3.87 12.71 9.47
C THR A 14 2.77 13.61 8.90
N LEU A 15 1.58 13.60 9.51
CA LEU A 15 0.49 14.54 9.21
C LEU A 15 0.16 15.34 10.47
N HIS A 16 0.35 16.67 10.44
CA HIS A 16 0.17 17.54 11.61
C HIS A 16 0.93 17.06 12.87
N ARG A 17 2.17 16.57 12.69
CA ARG A 17 3.02 15.94 13.73
C ARG A 17 2.55 14.58 14.22
N ALA A 18 1.44 14.04 13.73
CA ALA A 18 1.06 12.67 13.99
C ALA A 18 1.85 11.72 13.07
N ASP A 19 2.39 10.66 13.66
CA ASP A 19 2.99 9.55 12.92
C ASP A 19 1.89 8.75 12.20
N LEU A 20 2.13 8.42 10.93
CA LEU A 20 1.23 7.62 10.11
C LEU A 20 1.64 6.15 10.00
N ALA A 21 2.76 5.74 10.60
CA ALA A 21 3.34 4.41 10.43
C ALA A 21 2.33 3.27 10.66
N THR A 22 1.51 3.34 11.72
CA THR A 22 0.49 2.32 12.00
C THR A 22 -0.58 2.22 10.91
N GLY A 23 -1.04 3.37 10.40
CA GLY A 23 -2.02 3.40 9.31
C GLY A 23 -1.41 2.91 8.00
N GLN A 24 -0.16 3.26 7.74
CA GLN A 24 0.60 2.82 6.57
C GLN A 24 0.86 1.30 6.60
N ALA A 25 1.17 0.74 7.76
CA ALA A 25 1.29 -0.70 7.95
C ALA A 25 -0.05 -1.41 7.65
N GLY A 26 -1.17 -0.91 8.18
CA GLY A 26 -2.49 -1.46 7.89
C GLY A 26 -2.86 -1.39 6.40
N PHE A 27 -2.50 -0.31 5.70
CA PHE A 27 -2.65 -0.22 4.24
C PHE A 27 -1.84 -1.31 3.52
N LEU A 28 -0.56 -1.50 3.88
CA LEU A 28 0.30 -2.50 3.25
C LEU A 28 -0.19 -3.93 3.52
N ASP A 29 -0.67 -4.22 4.72
CA ASP A 29 -1.27 -5.51 5.05
C ASP A 29 -2.51 -5.78 4.17
N GLY A 30 -3.40 -4.79 4.05
CA GLY A 30 -4.56 -4.85 3.16
C GLY A 30 -4.18 -5.05 1.70
N LEU A 31 -3.17 -4.31 1.22
CA LEU A 31 -2.64 -4.44 -0.14
C LEU A 31 -2.16 -5.87 -0.42
N VAL A 32 -1.41 -6.47 0.51
CA VAL A 32 -0.93 -7.86 0.39
C VAL A 32 -2.09 -8.85 0.33
N GLN A 33 -3.13 -8.66 1.17
CA GLN A 33 -4.32 -9.51 1.11
C GLN A 33 -5.03 -9.40 -0.25
N THR A 34 -5.21 -8.19 -0.77
CA THR A 34 -5.82 -7.95 -2.08
C THR A 34 -5.02 -8.61 -3.20
N VAL A 35 -3.69 -8.44 -3.21
CA VAL A 35 -2.80 -9.05 -4.21
C VAL A 35 -2.95 -10.58 -4.24
N ARG A 36 -3.03 -11.21 -3.06
CA ARG A 36 -3.20 -12.66 -2.94
C ARG A 36 -4.59 -13.12 -3.38
N ALA A 37 -5.65 -12.46 -2.91
CA ALA A 37 -7.03 -12.83 -3.21
C ALA A 37 -7.33 -12.72 -4.72
N GLU A 38 -6.85 -11.65 -5.35
CA GLU A 38 -7.11 -11.36 -6.76
C GLU A 38 -6.10 -12.01 -7.72
N ARG A 39 -5.06 -12.67 -7.19
CA ARG A 39 -3.96 -13.25 -7.97
C ARG A 39 -3.33 -12.21 -8.91
N VAL A 40 -2.95 -11.08 -8.32
CA VAL A 40 -2.23 -10.01 -9.04
C VAL A 40 -0.82 -10.49 -9.36
N ASP A 41 -0.39 -10.32 -10.61
CA ASP A 41 0.93 -10.76 -11.08
C ASP A 41 2.03 -9.76 -10.71
N ALA A 42 1.71 -8.46 -10.70
CA ALA A 42 2.63 -7.42 -10.26
C ALA A 42 1.89 -6.19 -9.69
N VAL A 43 2.50 -5.59 -8.67
CA VAL A 43 2.12 -4.28 -8.15
C VAL A 43 3.04 -3.23 -8.74
N LEU A 44 2.47 -2.20 -9.32
CA LEU A 44 3.17 -1.04 -9.86
C LEU A 44 3.01 0.12 -8.90
N VAL A 45 4.12 0.73 -8.50
CA VAL A 45 4.17 1.91 -7.64
C VAL A 45 4.77 3.06 -8.46
N ALA A 46 3.98 4.10 -8.69
CA ALA A 46 4.39 5.30 -9.41
C ALA A 46 4.71 6.46 -8.47
#